data_AF-A0A2V4V6F8-F1
#
_entry.id   AF-A0A2V4V6F8-F1
#
_cell.length_a   1.000
_cell.length_b   1.000
_cell.length_c   1.000
_cell.angle_alpha   90.00
_cell.angle_beta   90.00
_cell.angle_gamma   90.00
#
_symmetry.space_group_name_H-M   'P 1'
#
loop_
_entity.id
_entity.type
_entity.pdbx_description
1 polymer ?
#
loop_
_entity_poly.entity_id
_entity_poly.type
_entity_poly.pdbx_seq_one_letter_code
_entity_poly.pdbx_strand_id
1 'polypeptide(L)'
;MKQCFTFENEEYEIFVENEVFVKDKCKKEFYKTSIIHLNETLKEQLTEYKSKINSVNFTIYITLFLILLVSNLYFIHFFGYSFPRFEHNLKNYSIFVSYMIFNVFIHELGHIKSMNFFGRKHNKVGFKMNFYVFPSFYVQLNDIYMLSKKEKLIVHSAGIYINLFLILMIQIINTLFLKIAMLSVSYIFFFLALVWNVIPVLNSDGYKILLTLLNKDEFENSKKNHFIIKIIQIIGVLLAIRSVLLWF
;
A
#
# COMPACT_ATOMS: atom_id res chain seq x y z
N MET A 1 -23.26 8.04 -3.26
CA MET A 1 -22.06 8.16 -2.40
C MET A 1 -22.57 8.34 -0.98
N LYS A 2 -22.06 7.59 -0.01
CA LYS A 2 -22.33 7.93 1.40
C LYS A 2 -21.61 9.24 1.69
N GLN A 3 -22.32 10.22 2.22
CA GLN A 3 -21.73 11.50 2.62
C GLN A 3 -20.76 11.25 3.78
N CYS A 4 -19.56 11.81 3.67
CA CYS A 4 -18.58 11.82 4.74
C CYS A 4 -18.69 13.16 5.46
N PHE A 5 -18.50 13.16 6.78
CA PHE A 5 -18.54 14.38 7.58
C PHE A 5 -17.26 14.52 8.41
N THR A 6 -16.93 15.76 8.75
CA THR A 6 -15.74 16.09 9.53
C THR A 6 -16.04 17.21 10.51
N PHE A 7 -15.34 17.18 11.64
CA PHE A 7 -15.33 18.25 12.63
C PHE A 7 -13.91 18.39 13.16
N GLU A 8 -13.49 19.63 13.38
CA GLU A 8 -12.14 19.92 13.87
C GLU A 8 -12.19 21.10 14.85
N ASN A 9 -11.63 20.90 16.05
CA ASN A 9 -11.38 21.97 17.02
C ASN A 9 -9.92 21.90 17.52
N GLU A 10 -9.56 22.67 18.54
CA GLU A 10 -8.17 22.72 19.04
C GLU A 10 -7.70 21.39 19.65
N GLU A 11 -8.60 20.62 20.26
CA GLU A 11 -8.28 19.39 21.01
C GLU A 11 -8.48 18.10 20.18
N TYR A 12 -9.51 18.07 19.34
CA TYR A 12 -9.99 16.88 18.64
C TYR A 12 -10.22 17.12 17.15
N GLU A 13 -10.03 16.05 16.39
CA GLU A 13 -10.47 15.93 15.01
C GLU A 13 -11.36 14.69 14.88
N ILE A 14 -12.56 14.86 14.30
CA ILE A 14 -13.55 13.80 14.14
C ILE A 14 -13.83 13.61 12.65
N PHE A 15 -13.77 12.36 12.19
CA PHE A 15 -14.15 11.97 10.83
C PHE A 15 -15.26 10.91 10.89
N VAL A 16 -16.31 11.09 10.08
CA VAL A 16 -17.50 10.23 10.07
C VAL A 16 -17.77 9.75 8.64
N GLU A 17 -17.82 8.44 8.45
CA GLU A 17 -18.23 7.82 7.18
C GLU A 17 -19.27 6.71 7.42
N ASN A 18 -18.82 5.52 7.84
CA ASN A 18 -19.68 4.45 8.37
C ASN A 18 -19.57 4.34 9.90
N GLU A 19 -18.39 4.65 10.41
CA GLU A 19 -18.05 4.70 11.82
C GLU A 19 -17.40 6.06 12.09
N VAL A 20 -17.23 6.36 13.37
CA VAL A 20 -16.69 7.62 13.83
C VAL A 20 -15.25 7.38 14.27
N PHE A 21 -14.34 8.12 13.65
CA PHE A 21 -12.94 8.17 14.04
C PHE A 21 -12.70 9.47 14.78
N VAL A 22 -12.09 9.39 15.95
CA VAL A 22 -11.72 10.54 16.77
C VAL A 22 -10.21 10.53 16.97
N LYS A 23 -9.56 11.64 16.65
CA LYS A 23 -8.15 11.89 16.90
C LYS A 23 -8.02 12.91 18.00
N ASP A 24 -7.36 12.52 19.08
CA ASP A 24 -6.91 13.43 20.12
C ASP A 24 -5.61 14.08 19.65
N LYS A 25 -5.64 15.39 19.39
CA LYS A 25 -4.48 16.14 18.87
C LYS A 25 -3.38 16.31 19.91
N CYS A 26 -3.76 16.40 21.19
CA CYS A 26 -2.85 16.59 22.32
C CYS A 26 -2.07 15.31 22.61
N LYS A 27 -2.76 14.16 22.66
CA LYS A 27 -2.15 12.85 22.95
C LYS A 27 -1.64 12.13 21.71
N LYS A 28 -2.05 12.55 20.50
CA LYS A 28 -1.79 11.87 19.22
C LYS A 28 -2.33 10.43 19.19
N GLU A 29 -3.44 10.21 19.88
CA GLU A 29 -4.12 8.92 19.98
C GLU A 29 -5.38 8.89 19.11
N PHE A 30 -5.77 7.69 18.68
CA PHE A 30 -6.89 7.45 17.78
C PHE A 30 -7.89 6.54 18.46
N TYR A 31 -9.14 6.97 18.42
CA TYR A 31 -10.27 6.28 19.01
C TYR A 31 -11.32 6.03 17.93
N LYS A 32 -12.03 4.91 18.08
CA LYS A 32 -13.08 4.49 17.17
C LYS A 32 -14.38 4.33 17.96
N THR A 33 -15.47 4.90 17.45
CA THR A 33 -16.79 4.80 18.08
C THR A 33 -17.90 4.74 17.03
N SER A 34 -19.13 4.51 17.49
CA SER A 34 -20.33 4.56 16.65
C SER A 34 -20.96 5.94 16.69
N ILE A 35 -21.65 6.31 15.61
CA ILE A 35 -22.39 7.58 15.51
C ILE A 35 -23.48 7.72 16.59
N ILE A 36 -23.94 6.59 17.14
CA ILE A 36 -24.93 6.54 18.23
C ILE A 36 -24.35 7.15 19.52
N HIS A 37 -23.04 7.06 19.72
CA HIS A 37 -22.37 7.58 20.91
C HIS A 37 -21.91 9.05 20.77
N LEU A 38 -22.15 9.70 19.61
CA LEU A 38 -21.90 11.13 19.48
C LEU A 38 -23.01 11.93 20.16
N ASN A 39 -22.60 12.97 20.89
CA ASN A 39 -23.52 13.97 21.42
C ASN A 39 -24.23 14.71 20.28
N GLU A 40 -25.52 15.05 20.45
CA GLU A 40 -26.33 15.73 19.44
C GLU A 40 -25.75 17.09 19.04
N THR A 41 -25.20 17.84 20.00
CA THR A 41 -24.51 19.12 19.73
C THR A 41 -23.30 18.97 18.80
N LEU A 42 -22.54 17.87 18.93
CA LEU A 42 -21.43 17.58 18.03
C LEU A 42 -21.91 17.15 16.64
N LYS A 43 -23.06 16.46 16.56
CA LYS A 43 -23.65 16.07 15.27
C LYS A 43 -24.07 17.30 14.46
N GLU A 44 -24.62 18.32 15.10
CA GLU A 44 -24.99 19.58 14.45
C GLU A 44 -23.79 20.38 13.94
N GLN A 45 -22.63 20.23 14.57
CA GLN A 45 -21.37 20.89 14.18
C GLN A 45 -20.61 20.16 13.08
N LEU A 46 -21.05 18.96 12.68
CA LEU A 46 -20.41 18.21 11.60
C LEU A 46 -20.59 18.92 10.26
N THR A 47 -19.49 19.09 9.54
CA THR A 47 -19.48 19.67 8.19
C THR A 47 -19.22 18.60 7.14
N GLU A 48 -19.70 18.80 5.91
CA GLU A 48 -19.44 17.85 4.83
C GLU A 48 -17.95 17.78 4.51
N TYR A 49 -17.41 16.57 4.52
CA TYR A 49 -16.02 16.33 4.16
C TYR A 49 -15.84 16.39 2.64
N LYS A 50 -15.10 17.40 2.19
CA LYS A 50 -14.75 17.57 0.77
C LYS A 50 -13.53 16.72 0.42
N SER A 51 -13.78 15.51 -0.10
CA SER A 51 -12.73 14.66 -0.68
C SER A 51 -11.98 15.42 -1.77
N LYS A 52 -10.63 15.35 -1.75
CA LYS A 52 -9.80 15.97 -2.80
C LYS A 52 -9.93 15.24 -4.14
N ILE A 53 -10.40 13.99 -4.11
CA ILE A 53 -10.54 13.15 -5.29
C ILE A 53 -12.02 12.88 -5.56
N ASN A 54 -12.46 13.23 -6.77
CA ASN A 54 -13.77 12.89 -7.28
C ASN A 54 -13.78 11.45 -7.84
N SER A 55 -14.96 10.94 -8.20
CA SER A 55 -15.09 9.60 -8.77
C SER A 55 -14.34 9.41 -10.10
N VAL A 56 -14.29 10.44 -10.95
CA VAL A 56 -13.66 10.37 -12.27
C VAL A 56 -12.15 10.20 -12.14
N ASN A 57 -11.50 11.04 -11.34
CA ASN A 57 -10.06 10.98 -11.07
C ASN A 57 -9.68 9.66 -10.41
N PHE A 58 -10.52 9.14 -9.51
CA PHE A 58 -10.31 7.83 -8.91
C PHE A 58 -10.37 6.69 -9.95
N THR A 59 -11.34 6.74 -10.87
CA THR A 59 -11.42 5.76 -11.97
C THR A 59 -10.20 5.86 -12.88
N ILE A 60 -9.76 7.06 -13.24
CA ILE A 60 -8.53 7.28 -14.03
C ILE A 60 -7.32 6.67 -13.32
N TYR A 61 -7.18 6.90 -12.02
CA TYR A 61 -6.10 6.32 -11.21
C TYR A 61 -6.10 4.78 -11.25
N ILE A 62 -7.26 4.15 -11.05
CA ILE A 62 -7.38 2.68 -11.13
C ILE A 62 -7.03 2.18 -12.54
N THR A 63 -7.53 2.83 -13.58
CA THR A 63 -7.24 2.45 -14.97
C THR A 63 -5.75 2.53 -15.26
N LEU A 64 -5.07 3.60 -14.83
CA LEU A 64 -3.61 3.73 -14.99
C LEU A 64 -2.85 2.67 -14.19
N PHE A 65 -3.28 2.38 -12.95
CA PHE A 65 -2.67 1.30 -12.15
C PHE A 65 -2.77 -0.05 -12.88
N LEU A 66 -3.94 -0.37 -13.44
CA LEU A 66 -4.15 -1.61 -14.19
C LEU A 66 -3.32 -1.65 -15.49
N ILE A 67 -3.24 -0.53 -16.21
CA ILE A 67 -2.39 -0.42 -17.41
C ILE A 67 -0.93 -0.68 -17.05
N LEU A 68 -0.42 -0.10 -15.97
CA LEU A 68 0.95 -0.34 -15.51
C LEU A 68 1.20 -1.80 -15.14
N LEU A 69 0.25 -2.44 -14.45
CA LEU A 69 0.35 -3.86 -14.09
C LEU A 69 0.41 -4.75 -15.35
N VAL A 70 -0.52 -4.54 -16.28
CA VAL A 70 -0.58 -5.29 -17.55
C VAL A 70 0.67 -5.03 -18.39
N SER A 71 1.17 -3.79 -18.41
CA SER A 71 2.38 -3.44 -19.16
C SER A 71 3.61 -4.17 -18.65
N ASN A 72 3.77 -4.29 -17.32
CA ASN A 72 4.85 -5.07 -16.72
C ASN A 72 4.73 -6.56 -17.06
N LEU A 73 3.52 -7.13 -16.95
CA LEU A 73 3.28 -8.54 -17.33
C LEU A 73 3.59 -8.80 -18.80
N TYR A 74 3.11 -7.92 -19.69
CA TYR A 74 3.40 -8.00 -21.12
C TYR A 74 4.90 -7.91 -21.40
N PHE A 75 5.61 -6.98 -20.74
CA PHE A 75 7.05 -6.82 -20.92
C PHE A 75 7.81 -8.08 -20.51
N ILE A 76 7.47 -8.67 -19.36
CA ILE A 76 8.09 -9.93 -18.90
C ILE A 76 7.85 -11.06 -19.91
N HIS A 77 6.63 -11.18 -20.42
CA HIS A 77 6.26 -12.21 -21.40
C HIS A 77 6.96 -12.01 -22.76
N PHE A 78 6.91 -10.79 -23.30
CA PHE A 78 7.43 -10.45 -24.64
C PHE A 78 8.94 -10.66 -24.75
N PHE A 79 9.70 -10.26 -23.74
CA PHE A 79 11.15 -10.43 -23.74
C PHE A 79 11.60 -11.84 -23.35
N GLY A 80 10.66 -12.75 -23.08
CA GLY A 80 10.95 -14.16 -22.84
C GLY A 80 11.99 -14.38 -21.76
N TYR A 81 11.98 -13.54 -20.70
CA TYR A 81 13.01 -13.58 -19.67
C TYR A 81 12.99 -14.95 -18.99
N SER A 82 13.92 -15.79 -19.40
CA SER A 82 14.31 -16.99 -18.67
C SER A 82 15.11 -16.52 -17.46
N PHE A 83 14.98 -17.17 -16.29
CA PHE A 83 15.87 -16.89 -15.16
C PHE A 83 17.32 -17.09 -15.63
N PRO A 84 18.11 -16.01 -15.81
CA PRO A 84 19.48 -16.16 -16.24
C PRO A 84 20.23 -16.89 -15.13
N ARG A 85 21.18 -17.75 -15.49
CA ARG A 85 22.07 -18.35 -14.48
C ARG A 85 22.71 -17.21 -13.68
N PHE A 86 22.53 -17.28 -12.36
CA PHE A 86 23.02 -16.28 -11.45
C PHE A 86 24.54 -16.40 -11.39
N GLU A 87 25.27 -15.52 -12.08
CA GLU A 87 26.71 -15.44 -11.94
C GLU A 87 27.04 -14.83 -10.58
N HIS A 88 27.55 -15.68 -9.68
CA HIS A 88 27.92 -15.32 -8.32
C HIS A 88 29.18 -14.43 -8.31
N ASN A 89 28.98 -13.12 -8.43
CA ASN A 89 30.03 -12.11 -8.33
C ASN A 89 29.55 -10.94 -7.48
N LEU A 90 30.45 -10.33 -6.70
CA LEU A 90 30.18 -9.19 -5.82
C LEU A 90 29.50 -8.03 -6.56
N LYS A 91 29.89 -7.78 -7.83
CA LYS A 91 29.25 -6.75 -8.67
C LYS A 91 27.76 -7.02 -8.88
N ASN A 92 27.38 -8.25 -9.20
CA ASN A 92 25.99 -8.62 -9.45
C ASN A 92 25.15 -8.56 -8.17
N TYR A 93 25.72 -9.02 -7.05
CA TYR A 93 25.09 -8.88 -5.73
C TYR A 93 24.87 -7.43 -5.35
N SER A 94 25.86 -6.56 -5.58
CA SER A 94 25.76 -5.13 -5.29
C SER A 94 24.66 -4.46 -6.12
N ILE A 95 24.57 -4.76 -7.41
CA ILE A 95 23.50 -4.26 -8.29
C ILE A 95 22.13 -4.70 -7.77
N PHE A 96 21.97 -6.00 -7.46
CA PHE A 96 20.73 -6.54 -6.96
C PHE A 96 20.29 -5.89 -5.65
N VAL A 97 21.15 -5.91 -4.64
CA VAL A 97 20.83 -5.36 -3.31
C VAL A 97 20.52 -3.87 -3.40
N SER A 98 21.32 -3.12 -4.15
CA SER A 98 21.07 -1.68 -4.36
C SER A 98 19.73 -1.43 -5.03
N TYR A 99 19.37 -2.23 -6.05
CA TYR A 99 18.09 -2.13 -6.72
C TYR A 99 16.91 -2.42 -5.77
N MET A 100 17.01 -3.48 -4.95
CA MET A 100 15.96 -3.83 -3.99
C MET A 100 15.78 -2.73 -2.94
N ILE A 101 16.88 -2.27 -2.31
CA ILE A 101 16.83 -1.21 -1.29
C ILE A 101 16.26 0.08 -1.86
N PHE A 102 16.69 0.47 -3.06
CA PHE A 102 16.19 1.68 -3.72
C PHE A 102 14.67 1.60 -3.95
N ASN A 103 14.16 0.49 -4.47
CA ASN A 103 12.73 0.38 -4.73
C ASN A 103 11.89 0.25 -3.45
N VAL A 104 12.40 -0.38 -2.37
CA VAL A 104 11.73 -0.37 -1.06
C VAL A 104 11.66 1.05 -0.49
N PHE A 105 12.72 1.84 -0.63
CA PHE A 105 12.72 3.23 -0.19
C PHE A 105 11.70 4.07 -0.97
N ILE A 106 11.67 3.94 -2.30
CA ILE A 106 10.69 4.63 -3.15
C ILE A 106 9.25 4.18 -2.85
N HIS A 107 9.04 2.91 -2.49
CA HIS A 107 7.75 2.37 -2.07
C HIS A 107 7.14 3.16 -0.91
N GLU A 108 7.88 3.27 0.20
CA GLU A 108 7.42 3.97 1.39
C GLU A 108 7.28 5.48 1.15
N LEU A 109 8.17 6.06 0.34
CA LEU A 109 8.01 7.45 -0.10
C LEU A 109 6.71 7.66 -0.87
N GLY A 110 6.24 6.67 -1.64
CA GLY A 110 4.94 6.71 -2.32
C GLY A 110 3.79 6.85 -1.33
N HIS A 111 3.78 6.07 -0.25
CA HIS A 111 2.80 6.19 0.82
C HIS A 111 2.87 7.55 1.52
N ILE A 112 4.08 8.02 1.87
CA ILE A 112 4.24 9.33 2.53
C ILE A 112 3.74 10.47 1.64
N LYS A 113 4.14 10.48 0.36
CA LYS A 113 3.76 11.54 -0.58
C LYS A 113 2.27 11.57 -0.87
N SER A 114 1.64 10.41 -1.04
CA SER A 114 0.18 10.33 -1.23
C SER A 114 -0.57 10.81 0.00
N MET A 115 -0.11 10.45 1.20
CA MET A 115 -0.70 10.92 2.44
C MET A 115 -0.59 12.45 2.60
N ASN A 116 0.60 13.01 2.33
CA ASN A 116 0.83 14.46 2.32
C ASN A 116 -0.03 15.18 1.26
N PHE A 117 -0.23 14.58 0.08
CA PHE A 117 -1.11 15.13 -0.96
C PHE A 117 -2.55 15.29 -0.46
N PHE A 118 -3.04 14.37 0.36
CA PHE A 118 -4.35 14.47 1.02
C PHE A 118 -4.38 15.41 2.23
N GLY A 119 -3.29 16.13 2.52
CA GLY A 119 -3.21 17.09 3.63
C GLY A 119 -3.01 16.43 5.00
N ARG A 120 -2.69 15.15 5.03
CA ARG A 120 -2.39 14.40 6.26
C ARG A 120 -0.88 14.31 6.44
N LYS A 121 -0.41 14.34 7.69
CA LYS A 121 1.02 14.24 8.01
C LYS A 121 1.34 12.83 8.48
N HIS A 122 2.50 12.32 8.09
CA HIS A 122 3.02 11.07 8.62
C HIS A 122 3.44 11.29 10.07
N ASN A 123 2.96 10.45 11.00
CA ASN A 123 3.23 10.65 12.43
C ASN A 123 4.65 10.22 12.82
N LYS A 124 5.13 9.09 12.26
CA LYS A 124 6.50 8.56 12.46
C LYS A 124 6.95 7.81 11.21
N VAL A 125 8.18 8.07 10.76
CA VAL A 125 8.91 7.20 9.81
C VAL A 125 9.87 6.37 10.65
N GLY A 126 9.78 5.05 10.58
CA GLY A 126 10.61 4.15 11.38
C GLY A 126 11.12 2.96 10.58
N PHE A 127 12.13 2.30 11.14
CA PHE A 127 12.64 1.03 10.65
C PHE A 127 12.04 -0.08 11.52
N LYS A 128 11.29 -1.02 10.94
CA LYS A 128 10.78 -2.18 11.70
C LYS A 128 11.20 -3.46 10.98
N MET A 129 11.96 -4.31 11.66
CA MET A 129 12.22 -5.66 11.18
C MET A 129 10.96 -6.49 11.34
N ASN A 130 10.25 -6.74 10.23
CA ASN A 130 9.23 -7.76 10.21
C ASN A 130 9.92 -9.13 10.02
N PHE A 131 9.69 -10.03 10.97
CA PHE A 131 10.13 -11.44 10.93
C PHE A 131 11.64 -11.69 10.84
N TYR A 132 12.51 -10.80 11.32
CA TYR A 132 13.97 -11.01 11.41
C TYR A 132 14.72 -11.28 10.08
N VAL A 133 14.06 -11.23 8.91
CA VAL A 133 14.68 -11.57 7.61
C VAL A 133 14.66 -10.42 6.60
N PHE A 134 13.72 -9.46 6.69
CA PHE A 134 13.63 -8.33 5.75
C PHE A 134 13.55 -6.98 6.46
N PRO A 135 14.39 -5.98 6.10
CA PRO A 135 14.20 -4.61 6.55
C PRO A 135 12.96 -4.01 5.88
N SER A 136 11.84 -3.97 6.58
CA SER A 136 10.68 -3.18 6.15
C SER A 136 10.76 -1.80 6.79
N PHE A 137 10.95 -0.76 5.97
CA PHE A 137 10.63 0.59 6.39
C PHE A 137 9.12 0.61 6.67
N TYR A 138 8.68 1.12 7.82
CA TYR A 138 7.26 1.24 8.12
C TYR A 138 6.96 2.69 8.45
N VAL A 139 5.94 3.22 7.78
CA VAL A 139 5.38 4.54 8.09
C VAL A 139 4.12 4.32 8.92
N GLN A 140 4.09 4.90 10.11
CA GLN A 140 2.88 4.86 10.93
C GLN A 140 1.86 5.84 10.36
N LEU A 141 0.91 5.29 9.59
CA LEU A 141 -0.12 6.04 8.87
C LEU A 141 -1.41 6.21 9.69
N ASN A 142 -1.36 6.45 11.00
CA ASN A 142 -2.61 6.54 11.80
C ASN A 142 -3.56 7.65 11.31
N ASP A 143 -3.04 8.73 10.73
CA ASP A 143 -3.87 9.79 10.13
C ASP A 143 -4.68 9.32 8.90
N ILE A 144 -4.40 8.13 8.36
CA ILE A 144 -5.15 7.55 7.23
C ILE A 144 -6.62 7.32 7.57
N TYR A 145 -6.95 7.11 8.85
CA TYR A 145 -8.32 6.90 9.28
C TYR A 145 -9.20 8.14 9.10
N MET A 146 -8.58 9.31 9.00
CA MET A 146 -9.24 10.62 8.76
C MET A 146 -9.37 10.97 7.27
N LEU A 147 -9.27 9.98 6.39
CA LEU A 147 -9.46 10.14 4.95
C LEU A 147 -10.71 9.40 4.48
N SER A 148 -11.31 9.84 3.37
CA SER A 148 -12.40 9.09 2.75
C SER A 148 -11.91 7.75 2.21
N LYS A 149 -12.81 6.78 2.04
CA LYS A 149 -12.47 5.44 1.55
C LYS A 149 -11.61 5.45 0.27
N LYS A 150 -11.91 6.32 -0.71
CA LYS A 150 -11.16 6.39 -1.97
C LYS A 150 -9.73 6.90 -1.76
N GLU A 151 -9.57 7.90 -0.90
CA GLU A 151 -8.27 8.47 -0.57
C GLU A 151 -7.43 7.45 0.21
N LYS A 152 -8.03 6.70 1.16
CA LYS A 152 -7.37 5.55 1.82
C LYS A 152 -6.87 4.53 0.80
N LEU A 153 -7.70 4.16 -0.18
CA LEU A 153 -7.31 3.22 -1.24
C LEU A 153 -6.13 3.73 -2.09
N ILE A 154 -6.11 5.03 -2.43
CA ILE A 154 -4.97 5.63 -3.12
C ILE A 154 -3.72 5.56 -2.25
N VAL A 155 -3.80 5.97 -0.99
CA VAL A 155 -2.64 5.95 -0.08
C VAL A 155 -2.11 4.53 0.09
N HIS A 156 -2.96 3.54 0.32
CA HIS A 156 -2.53 2.14 0.46
C HIS A 156 -1.98 1.53 -0.83
N SER A 157 -2.39 1.99 -2.01
CA SER A 157 -1.85 1.49 -3.29
C SER A 157 -0.67 2.29 -3.83
N ALA A 158 -0.36 3.47 -3.25
CA ALA A 158 0.61 4.40 -3.80
C ALA A 158 2.03 3.83 -3.89
N GLY A 159 2.48 3.06 -2.89
CA GLY A 159 3.79 2.41 -2.92
C GLY A 159 3.93 1.40 -4.05
N ILE A 160 2.88 0.59 -4.29
CA ILE A 160 2.84 -0.35 -5.41
C ILE A 160 2.79 0.41 -6.74
N TYR A 161 1.95 1.45 -6.83
CA TYR A 161 1.80 2.28 -8.03
C TYR A 161 3.13 2.87 -8.49
N ILE A 162 3.87 3.54 -7.58
CA ILE A 162 5.13 4.19 -7.95
C ILE A 162 6.19 3.18 -8.35
N ASN A 163 6.23 2.03 -7.68
CA ASN A 163 7.18 0.98 -8.01
C ASN A 163 6.87 0.37 -9.37
N LEU A 164 5.60 0.03 -9.69
CA LEU A 164 5.22 -0.50 -11.02
C LEU A 164 5.66 0.42 -12.17
N PHE A 165 5.54 1.73 -11.97
CA PHE A 165 6.03 2.72 -12.94
C PHE A 165 7.57 2.73 -13.01
N LEU A 166 8.24 2.84 -11.85
CA LEU A 166 9.68 3.00 -11.77
C LEU A 166 10.44 1.78 -12.31
N ILE A 167 10.04 0.58 -11.90
CA ILE A 167 10.70 -0.66 -12.34
C ILE A 167 10.56 -0.86 -13.85
N LEU A 168 9.40 -0.52 -14.41
CA LEU A 168 9.15 -0.59 -15.86
C LEU A 168 10.03 0.41 -16.60
N MET A 169 10.12 1.66 -16.10
CA MET A 169 10.97 2.69 -16.68
C MET A 169 12.45 2.28 -16.67
N ILE A 170 12.96 1.81 -15.52
CA ILE A 170 14.35 1.35 -15.41
C ILE A 170 14.60 0.18 -16.36
N GLN A 171 13.63 -0.74 -16.49
CA GLN A 171 13.77 -1.89 -17.36
C GLN A 171 13.75 -1.51 -18.85
N ILE A 172 12.93 -0.55 -19.28
CA ILE A 172 12.95 -0.01 -20.64
C ILE A 172 14.32 0.60 -20.95
N ILE A 173 14.85 1.43 -20.05
CA ILE A 173 16.18 2.04 -20.19
C ILE A 173 17.26 0.95 -20.26
N ASN A 174 17.16 -0.06 -19.42
CA ASN A 174 18.10 -1.16 -19.41
C ASN A 174 18.09 -1.94 -20.73
N THR A 175 16.91 -2.27 -21.26
CA THR A 175 16.79 -3.01 -22.53
C THR A 175 17.31 -2.21 -23.74
N LEU A 176 17.05 -0.90 -23.78
CA LEU A 176 17.46 -0.06 -24.91
C LEU A 176 18.95 0.33 -24.86
N PHE A 177 19.48 0.62 -23.67
CA PHE A 177 20.79 1.26 -23.53
C PHE A 177 21.80 0.42 -22.75
N LEU A 178 21.49 0.04 -21.51
CA LEU A 178 22.49 -0.51 -20.58
C LEU A 178 22.82 -1.99 -20.85
N LYS A 179 21.81 -2.77 -21.24
CA LYS A 179 21.87 -4.21 -21.51
C LYS A 179 22.52 -5.01 -20.36
N ILE A 180 22.27 -4.60 -19.12
CA ILE A 180 22.79 -5.28 -17.92
C ILE A 180 21.81 -6.39 -17.54
N ALA A 181 22.24 -7.64 -17.69
CA ALA A 181 21.43 -8.82 -17.36
C ALA A 181 20.93 -8.77 -15.90
N MET A 182 21.78 -8.36 -14.96
CA MET A 182 21.45 -8.33 -13.54
C MET A 182 20.32 -7.35 -13.19
N LEU A 183 20.17 -6.25 -13.94
CA LEU A 183 19.03 -5.33 -13.77
C LEU A 183 17.72 -5.98 -14.19
N SER A 184 17.72 -6.78 -15.26
CA SER A 184 16.53 -7.54 -15.68
C SER A 184 16.14 -8.63 -14.68
N VAL A 185 17.13 -9.30 -14.09
CA VAL A 185 16.87 -10.24 -12.98
C VAL A 185 16.25 -9.51 -11.80
N SER A 186 16.86 -8.40 -11.37
CA SER A 186 16.36 -7.60 -10.24
C SER A 186 14.94 -7.09 -10.49
N TYR A 187 14.64 -6.65 -11.71
CA TYR A 187 13.31 -6.25 -12.16
C TYR A 187 12.27 -7.36 -11.97
N ILE A 188 12.54 -8.57 -12.44
CA ILE A 188 11.60 -9.72 -12.33
C ILE A 188 11.37 -10.09 -10.86
N PHE A 189 12.45 -10.18 -10.09
CA PHE A 189 12.38 -10.50 -8.66
C PHE A 189 11.56 -9.46 -7.89
N PHE A 190 11.80 -8.17 -8.15
CA PHE A 190 11.09 -7.10 -7.47
C PHE A 190 9.62 -7.02 -7.93
N PHE A 191 9.33 -7.21 -9.22
CA PHE A 191 7.95 -7.30 -9.71
C PHE A 191 7.20 -8.45 -9.04
N LEU A 192 7.83 -9.63 -8.92
CA LEU A 192 7.24 -10.75 -8.20
C LEU A 192 6.98 -10.40 -6.73
N ALA A 193 7.92 -9.72 -6.06
CA ALA A 193 7.72 -9.24 -4.69
C ALA A 193 6.56 -8.24 -4.56
N LEU A 194 6.34 -7.37 -5.56
CA LEU A 194 5.16 -6.49 -5.60
C LEU A 194 3.86 -7.28 -5.77
N VAL A 195 3.84 -8.30 -6.63
CA VAL A 195 2.68 -9.20 -6.76
C VAL A 195 2.38 -9.87 -5.41
N TRP A 196 3.41 -10.32 -4.68
CA TRP A 196 3.25 -10.83 -3.32
C TRP A 196 2.69 -9.78 -2.34
N ASN A 197 3.09 -8.52 -2.46
CA ASN A 197 2.56 -7.44 -1.61
C ASN A 197 1.10 -7.07 -1.95
N VAL A 198 0.64 -7.31 -3.19
CA VAL A 198 -0.77 -7.18 -3.58
C VAL A 198 -1.61 -8.32 -3.02
N ILE A 199 -1.03 -9.52 -2.84
CA ILE A 199 -1.73 -10.63 -2.20
C ILE A 199 -1.97 -10.25 -0.71
N PRO A 200 -3.20 -10.32 -0.21
CA PRO A 200 -3.57 -9.82 1.11
C PRO A 200 -3.15 -10.77 2.24
N VAL A 201 -1.84 -10.96 2.39
CA VAL A 201 -1.19 -11.75 3.44
C VAL A 201 -0.58 -10.80 4.46
N LEU A 202 -0.85 -11.03 5.76
CA LEU A 202 -0.23 -10.42 6.95
C LEU A 202 0.46 -9.04 6.73
N ASN A 203 -0.26 -7.94 7.01
CA ASN A 203 0.23 -6.55 6.95
C ASN A 203 0.72 -6.05 5.57
N SER A 204 0.52 -6.83 4.50
CA SER A 204 0.77 -6.36 3.12
C SER A 204 -0.15 -5.18 2.75
N ASP A 205 0.21 -4.43 1.73
CA ASP A 205 -0.63 -3.33 1.27
C ASP A 205 -1.91 -3.83 0.61
N GLY A 206 -1.85 -4.99 -0.05
CA GLY A 206 -3.04 -5.71 -0.52
C GLY A 206 -4.02 -6.02 0.61
N TYR A 207 -3.51 -6.38 1.80
CA TYR A 207 -4.35 -6.63 2.97
C TYR A 207 -5.03 -5.35 3.45
N LYS A 208 -4.31 -4.23 3.51
CA LYS A 208 -4.86 -2.92 3.91
C LYS A 208 -5.91 -2.39 2.90
N ILE A 209 -5.65 -2.59 1.60
CA ILE A 209 -6.61 -2.31 0.52
C ILE A 209 -7.88 -3.13 0.72
N LEU A 210 -7.75 -4.44 0.98
CA LEU A 210 -8.88 -5.32 1.21
C LEU A 210 -9.69 -4.90 2.44
N LEU A 211 -9.05 -4.59 3.56
CA LEU A 211 -9.72 -4.08 4.76
C LEU A 211 -10.52 -2.81 4.45
N THR A 212 -9.90 -1.85 3.77
CA THR A 212 -10.55 -0.60 3.35
C THR A 212 -11.76 -0.87 2.45
N LEU A 213 -11.64 -1.80 1.48
CA LEU A 213 -12.76 -2.19 0.61
C LEU A 213 -13.91 -2.81 1.40
N LEU A 214 -13.61 -3.58 2.44
CA LEU A 214 -14.60 -4.18 3.34
C LEU A 214 -15.13 -3.21 4.41
N ASN A 215 -14.69 -1.94 4.41
CA ASN A 215 -14.96 -0.95 5.45
C ASN A 215 -14.57 -1.46 6.86
N LYS A 216 -13.48 -2.21 6.94
CA LYS A 216 -12.88 -2.66 8.20
C LYS A 216 -11.57 -1.92 8.42
N ASP A 217 -11.21 -1.75 9.69
CA ASP A 217 -9.98 -1.07 10.09
C ASP A 217 -9.09 -2.01 10.88
N GLU A 218 -7.79 -1.74 10.90
CA GLU A 218 -6.83 -2.54 11.68
C GLU A 218 -7.09 -2.48 13.20
N PHE A 219 -7.79 -1.42 13.66
CA PHE A 219 -8.19 -1.24 15.06
C PHE A 219 -9.26 -2.23 15.54
N GLU A 220 -9.99 -2.89 14.63
CA GLU A 220 -10.91 -3.96 15.02
C GLU A 220 -10.09 -5.20 15.45
N ASN A 221 -9.65 -5.17 16.70
CA ASN A 221 -9.16 -6.34 17.42
C ASN A 221 -10.37 -7.27 17.69
N SER A 222 -10.96 -7.85 16.64
CA SER A 222 -12.24 -8.56 16.74
C SER A 222 -12.18 -9.90 16.06
N LYS A 223 -11.96 -10.90 16.90
CA LYS A 223 -12.06 -12.35 16.71
C LYS A 223 -13.36 -12.85 16.05
N LYS A 224 -14.20 -12.01 15.42
CA LYS A 224 -15.57 -12.40 15.03
C LYS A 224 -15.95 -12.39 13.55
N ASN A 225 -15.11 -11.93 12.61
CA ASN A 225 -15.49 -12.00 11.17
C ASN A 225 -14.33 -12.37 10.20
N HIS A 226 -13.33 -13.11 10.68
CA HIS A 226 -12.10 -13.37 9.93
C HIS A 226 -12.07 -14.67 9.12
N PHE A 227 -13.15 -15.42 8.93
CA PHE A 227 -13.05 -16.70 8.19
C PHE A 227 -12.66 -16.48 6.73
N ILE A 228 -13.33 -15.58 6.01
CA ILE A 228 -13.02 -15.27 4.61
C ILE A 228 -11.62 -14.65 4.49
N ILE A 229 -11.27 -13.72 5.37
CA ILE A 229 -9.95 -13.08 5.38
C ILE A 229 -8.86 -14.12 5.67
N LYS A 230 -9.07 -15.02 6.63
CA LYS A 230 -8.14 -16.12 6.93
C LYS A 230 -8.06 -17.11 5.78
N ILE A 231 -9.16 -17.43 5.10
CA ILE A 231 -9.13 -18.27 3.90
C ILE A 231 -8.28 -17.60 2.83
N ILE A 232 -8.52 -16.32 2.54
CA ILE A 232 -7.73 -15.59 1.53
C ILE A 232 -6.25 -15.56 1.95
N GLN A 233 -5.95 -15.35 3.24
CA GLN A 233 -4.57 -15.41 3.76
C GLN A 233 -3.96 -16.80 3.61
N ILE A 234 -4.68 -17.87 3.96
CA ILE A 234 -4.22 -19.26 3.84
C ILE A 234 -3.98 -19.60 2.36
N ILE A 235 -4.91 -19.24 1.48
CA ILE A 235 -4.75 -19.41 0.03
C ILE A 235 -3.54 -18.61 -0.46
N GLY A 236 -3.38 -17.36 -0.02
CA GLY A 236 -2.25 -16.52 -0.36
C GLY A 236 -0.92 -17.12 0.09
N VAL A 237 -0.85 -17.64 1.32
CA VAL A 237 0.33 -18.34 1.86
C VAL A 237 0.60 -19.64 1.09
N LEU A 238 -0.42 -20.44 0.78
CA LEU A 238 -0.28 -21.66 -0.01
C LEU A 238 0.22 -21.37 -1.43
N LEU A 239 -0.27 -20.30 -2.06
CA LEU A 239 0.24 -19.83 -3.35
C LEU A 239 1.70 -19.37 -3.22
N ALA A 240 2.06 -18.68 -2.13
CA ALA A 240 3.44 -18.26 -1.85
C ALA A 240 4.37 -19.46 -1.73
N ILE A 241 4.04 -20.41 -0.87
CA ILE A 241 4.79 -21.64 -0.68
C ILE A 241 4.92 -22.37 -2.01
N ARG A 242 3.82 -22.54 -2.76
CA ARG A 242 3.84 -23.20 -4.07
C ARG A 242 4.74 -22.50 -5.06
N SER A 243 4.73 -21.17 -5.13
CA SER A 243 5.60 -20.42 -6.04
C SER A 243 7.08 -20.55 -5.70
N VAL A 244 7.43 -20.56 -4.42
CA VAL A 244 8.80 -20.72 -3.94
C VAL A 244 9.28 -22.15 -4.20
N LEU A 245 8.44 -23.15 -3.95
CA LEU A 245 8.71 -24.55 -4.25
C LEU A 245 8.82 -24.84 -5.76
N LEU A 246 8.17 -24.05 -6.63
CA LEU A 246 8.35 -24.14 -8.08
C LEU A 246 9.63 -23.46 -8.57
N TRP A 247 10.30 -22.71 -7.69
CA TRP A 247 11.51 -21.95 -7.98
C TRP A 247 12.79 -22.65 -7.54
N PHE A 248 12.68 -23.62 -6.64
CA PHE A 248 13.76 -24.52 -6.20
C PHE A 248 13.58 -25.89 -6.84
#